data_AF-A0A9Q4XVV0-F1
#
_entry.id   AF-A0A9Q4XVV0-F1
#
_cell.length_a   1.000
_cell.length_b   1.000
_cell.length_c   1.000
_cell.angle_alpha   90.00
_cell.angle_beta   90.00
_cell.angle_gamma   90.00
#
_symmetry.space_group_name_H-M   'P 1'
#
loop_
_entity.id
_entity.type
_entity.pdbx_description
1 polymer ?
#
loop_
_entity_poly.entity_id
_entity_poly.type
_entity_poly.pdbx_seq_one_letter_code
_entity_poly.pdbx_strand_id
1 'polypeptide(L)'
;EVNFQKAKQRAIEQGKELNKKLKLINYFNENNKYLGYDFLEYLVKDGIDYKSLMAQVSQQTLKLLDKNWISFFESIKDWSKHKEKYNGRPKLPNYKKKNGKNILVFTNQNCKQKERYIQFPQCFNKYELKTNINGKLQQVRILPRNKHYVIEVIYKIEKKEKLNDNGKYISIDVGLDNFATVVNNIGLKPIIINGKGLKSIN
;
A
#
# COMPACT_ATOMS: atom_id res chain seq x y z
N GLU A 1 -3.97 -26.93 -7.36
CA GLU A 1 -3.17 -28.17 -7.50
C GLU A 1 -1.88 -28.05 -8.30
N VAL A 2 -1.91 -27.86 -9.62
CA VAL A 2 -0.70 -27.94 -10.48
C VAL A 2 0.49 -27.08 -10.00
N ASN A 3 0.25 -25.82 -9.64
CA ASN A 3 1.31 -24.92 -9.16
C ASN A 3 1.87 -25.31 -7.78
N PHE A 4 1.07 -25.98 -6.95
CA PHE A 4 1.49 -26.49 -5.65
C PHE A 4 2.42 -27.69 -5.84
N GLN A 5 2.05 -28.63 -6.71
CA GLN A 5 2.87 -29.79 -7.05
C GLN A 5 4.22 -29.38 -7.67
N LYS A 6 4.23 -28.40 -8.59
CA LYS A 6 5.49 -27.83 -9.13
C LYS A 6 6.38 -27.20 -8.05
N ALA A 7 5.79 -26.51 -7.07
CA ALA A 7 6.54 -25.91 -5.98
C ALA A 7 7.10 -26.98 -5.02
N LYS A 8 6.33 -28.04 -4.76
CA LYS A 8 6.76 -29.21 -3.98
C LYS A 8 7.96 -29.90 -4.63
N GLN A 9 7.88 -30.16 -5.93
CA GLN A 9 8.97 -30.77 -6.70
C GLN A 9 10.25 -29.94 -6.62
N ARG A 10 10.18 -28.62 -6.85
CA ARG A 10 11.33 -27.72 -6.72
C ARG A 10 11.93 -27.66 -5.31
N ALA A 11 11.10 -27.77 -4.28
CA ALA A 11 11.57 -27.76 -2.89
C ALA A 11 12.38 -29.04 -2.60
N ILE A 12 11.90 -30.19 -3.08
CA ILE A 12 12.61 -31.48 -3.01
C ILE A 12 13.95 -31.40 -3.74
N GLU A 13 13.96 -30.89 -4.98
CA GLU A 13 15.18 -30.73 -5.79
C GLU A 13 16.24 -29.83 -5.12
N GLN A 14 15.82 -28.87 -4.29
CA GLN A 14 16.70 -27.92 -3.61
C GLN A 14 17.04 -28.34 -2.17
N GLY A 15 16.59 -29.50 -1.71
CA GLY A 15 16.77 -29.94 -0.32
C GLY A 15 16.14 -29.00 0.71
N LYS A 16 15.06 -28.30 0.34
CA LYS A 16 14.38 -27.32 1.20
C LYS A 16 13.01 -27.83 1.61
N GLU A 17 12.63 -27.54 2.86
CA GLU A 17 11.28 -27.80 3.33
C GLU A 17 10.26 -26.88 2.64
N LEU A 18 9.13 -27.45 2.20
CA LEU A 18 8.08 -26.69 1.54
C LEU A 18 7.24 -25.95 2.59
N ASN A 19 7.58 -24.69 2.85
CA ASN A 19 6.79 -23.81 3.73
C ASN A 19 5.49 -23.28 3.09
N LYS A 20 5.15 -23.74 1.88
CA LYS A 20 3.96 -23.29 1.15
C LYS A 20 2.79 -24.20 1.49
N LYS A 21 1.66 -23.64 1.91
CA LYS A 21 0.38 -24.38 2.06
C LYS A 21 -0.42 -24.31 0.77
N LEU A 22 -1.20 -25.36 0.49
CA LEU A 22 -2.19 -25.31 -0.59
C LEU A 22 -3.25 -24.28 -0.20
N LYS A 23 -3.43 -23.27 -1.04
CA LYS A 23 -4.45 -22.24 -0.85
C LYS A 23 -5.69 -22.62 -1.67
N LEU A 24 -6.77 -22.92 -0.98
CA LEU A 24 -8.08 -23.13 -1.61
C LEU A 24 -8.69 -21.78 -1.97
N ILE A 25 -9.32 -21.70 -3.15
CA ILE A 25 -9.99 -20.50 -3.62
C ILE A 25 -11.47 -20.62 -3.24
N ASN A 26 -12.00 -19.61 -2.56
CA ASN A 26 -13.43 -19.52 -2.28
C ASN A 26 -14.15 -19.06 -3.55
N TYR A 27 -14.87 -19.98 -4.19
CA TYR A 27 -15.63 -19.70 -5.40
C TYR A 27 -16.84 -18.82 -5.11
N PHE A 28 -17.22 -18.01 -6.09
CA PHE A 28 -18.50 -17.31 -6.06
C PHE A 28 -19.64 -18.32 -6.22
N ASN A 29 -20.51 -18.43 -5.22
CA ASN A 29 -21.65 -19.34 -5.21
C ASN A 29 -22.74 -18.82 -4.27
N GLU A 30 -23.80 -19.61 -4.06
CA GLU A 30 -24.93 -19.24 -3.21
C GLU A 30 -24.53 -18.84 -1.77
N ASN A 31 -23.50 -19.52 -1.23
CA ASN A 31 -22.99 -19.34 0.12
C ASN A 31 -21.86 -18.29 0.22
N ASN A 32 -21.22 -17.96 -0.90
CA ASN A 32 -20.14 -16.96 -0.98
C ASN A 32 -20.41 -15.99 -2.14
N LYS A 33 -21.08 -14.88 -1.84
CA LYS A 33 -21.44 -13.83 -2.80
C LYS A 33 -20.37 -12.75 -2.93
N TYR A 34 -19.14 -13.00 -2.48
CA TYR A 34 -18.03 -12.05 -2.59
C TYR A 34 -16.98 -12.53 -3.60
N LEU A 35 -16.67 -11.67 -4.56
CA LEU A 35 -15.62 -11.87 -5.56
C LEU A 35 -14.27 -11.40 -5.00
N GLY A 36 -13.64 -12.22 -4.18
CA GLY A 36 -12.33 -11.90 -3.60
C GLY A 36 -11.18 -11.95 -4.60
N TYR A 37 -10.06 -11.31 -4.24
CA TYR A 37 -8.84 -11.23 -5.04
C TYR A 37 -8.42 -12.56 -5.67
N ASP A 38 -8.36 -13.65 -4.91
CA ASP A 38 -7.83 -14.93 -5.42
C ASP A 38 -8.69 -15.53 -6.53
N PHE A 39 -10.01 -15.38 -6.42
CA PHE A 39 -10.94 -15.84 -7.45
C PHE A 39 -10.87 -14.94 -8.69
N LEU A 40 -10.80 -13.62 -8.51
CA LEU A 40 -10.62 -12.68 -9.61
C LEU A 40 -9.31 -12.93 -10.36
N GLU A 41 -8.19 -13.08 -9.66
CA GLU A 41 -6.90 -13.41 -10.27
C GLU A 41 -6.99 -14.71 -11.06
N TYR A 42 -7.61 -15.75 -10.49
CA TYR A 42 -7.79 -17.02 -11.17
C TYR A 42 -8.55 -16.87 -12.50
N LEU A 43 -9.61 -16.06 -12.54
CA LEU A 43 -10.41 -15.82 -13.73
C LEU A 43 -9.66 -15.07 -14.84
N VAL A 44 -8.85 -14.07 -14.48
CA VAL A 44 -8.29 -13.13 -15.48
C VAL A 44 -6.81 -13.33 -15.79
N LYS A 45 -6.06 -14.11 -14.98
CA LYS A 45 -4.60 -14.25 -15.10
C LYS A 45 -4.09 -14.67 -16.48
N ASP A 46 -4.90 -15.42 -17.24
CA ASP A 46 -4.53 -15.94 -18.54
C ASP A 46 -4.94 -15.02 -19.70
N GLY A 47 -5.73 -13.99 -19.41
CA GLY A 47 -6.21 -13.00 -20.38
C GLY A 47 -5.09 -12.09 -20.91
N ILE A 48 -5.32 -11.55 -22.12
CA ILE A 48 -4.35 -10.69 -22.80
C ILE A 48 -4.08 -9.42 -22.01
N ASP A 49 -5.11 -8.75 -21.50
CA ASP A 49 -4.96 -7.49 -20.75
C ASP A 49 -4.12 -7.68 -19.48
N TYR A 50 -4.33 -8.79 -18.78
CA TYR A 50 -3.58 -9.14 -17.57
C TYR A 50 -2.08 -9.32 -17.86
N LYS A 51 -1.76 -9.98 -18.98
CA LYS A 51 -0.37 -10.23 -19.40
C LYS A 51 0.29 -8.97 -19.95
N SER A 52 -0.44 -8.18 -20.74
CA SER A 52 0.03 -6.93 -21.34
C SER A 52 0.42 -5.87 -20.31
N LEU A 53 -0.29 -5.82 -19.17
CA LEU A 53 0.03 -4.91 -18.08
C LEU A 53 1.23 -5.36 -17.21
N MET A 54 1.75 -6.58 -17.43
CA MET A 54 2.66 -7.35 -16.57
C MET A 54 1.97 -7.97 -15.35
N ALA A 55 2.21 -9.26 -15.11
CA ALA A 55 1.50 -10.05 -14.10
C ALA A 55 1.49 -9.40 -12.70
N GLN A 56 2.63 -8.93 -12.21
CA GLN A 56 2.74 -8.32 -10.88
C GLN A 56 1.93 -7.02 -10.76
N VAL A 57 1.88 -6.23 -11.84
CA VAL A 57 1.13 -4.96 -11.88
C VAL A 57 -0.37 -5.23 -11.94
N SER A 58 -0.77 -6.24 -12.72
CA SER A 58 -2.15 -6.73 -12.78
C SER A 58 -2.62 -7.25 -11.42
N GLN A 59 -1.79 -8.01 -10.70
CA GLN A 59 -2.07 -8.44 -9.32
C GLN A 59 -2.30 -7.25 -8.39
N GLN A 60 -1.47 -6.19 -8.47
CA GLN A 60 -1.69 -4.99 -7.64
C GLN A 60 -3.00 -4.28 -7.99
N THR A 61 -3.38 -4.26 -9.26
CA THR A 61 -4.66 -3.70 -9.72
C THR A 61 -5.84 -4.46 -9.12
N LEU A 62 -5.80 -5.80 -9.15
CA LEU A 62 -6.84 -6.64 -8.54
C LEU A 62 -6.87 -6.52 -7.02
N LYS A 63 -5.71 -6.45 -6.35
CA LYS A 63 -5.65 -6.23 -4.89
C LYS A 63 -6.22 -4.88 -4.49
N LEU A 64 -5.98 -3.83 -5.29
CA LEU A 64 -6.57 -2.53 -5.04
C LEU A 64 -8.10 -2.57 -5.18
N LEU A 65 -8.61 -3.27 -6.20
CA LEU A 65 -10.04 -3.48 -6.38
C LEU A 65 -10.66 -4.23 -5.19
N ASP A 66 -10.07 -5.35 -4.78
CA ASP A 66 -10.48 -6.14 -3.62
C ASP A 66 -10.51 -5.28 -2.35
N LYS A 67 -9.45 -4.49 -2.10
CA LYS A 67 -9.39 -3.56 -0.97
C LYS A 67 -10.50 -2.50 -1.02
N ASN A 68 -10.81 -1.96 -2.19
CA ASN A 68 -11.89 -0.97 -2.34
C ASN A 68 -13.26 -1.58 -2.01
N TRP A 69 -13.50 -2.83 -2.40
CA TRP A 69 -14.73 -3.55 -2.05
C TRP A 69 -14.83 -3.85 -0.56
N ILE A 70 -13.77 -4.37 0.05
CA ILE A 70 -13.71 -4.61 1.51
C ILE A 70 -14.02 -3.32 2.26
N SER A 71 -13.34 -2.22 1.89
CA SER A 71 -13.55 -0.91 2.52
C SER A 71 -14.99 -0.41 2.36
N PHE A 72 -15.61 -0.65 1.20
CA PHE A 72 -17.03 -0.32 1.00
C PHE A 72 -17.94 -1.14 1.94
N PHE A 73 -17.73 -2.45 2.04
CA PHE A 73 -18.54 -3.32 2.92
C PHE A 73 -18.39 -2.96 4.40
N GLU A 74 -17.17 -2.65 4.83
CA GLU A 74 -16.92 -2.15 6.18
C GLU A 74 -17.64 -0.81 6.41
N SER A 75 -17.52 0.12 5.46
CA SER A 75 -18.13 1.45 5.57
C SER A 75 -19.65 1.39 5.59
N ILE A 76 -20.30 0.58 4.74
CA ILE A 76 -21.76 0.49 4.71
C ILE A 76 -22.33 -0.20 5.95
N LYS A 77 -21.57 -1.14 6.54
CA LYS A 77 -21.92 -1.82 7.78
C LYS A 77 -21.78 -0.91 9.00
N ASP A 78 -20.75 -0.07 9.06
CA ASP A 78 -20.62 0.92 10.13
C ASP A 78 -21.67 2.02 9.98
N TRP A 79 -21.87 2.53 8.76
CA TRP A 79 -22.91 3.52 8.46
C TRP A 79 -24.32 3.07 8.85
N SER A 80 -24.66 1.79 8.67
CA SER A 80 -26.00 1.30 9.04
C SER A 80 -26.28 1.37 10.55
N LYS A 81 -25.22 1.40 11.37
CA LYS A 81 -25.28 1.52 12.84
C LYS A 81 -25.03 2.95 13.34
N HIS A 82 -24.16 3.70 12.65
CA HIS A 82 -23.62 4.98 13.08
C HIS A 82 -23.75 6.03 11.96
N LYS A 83 -24.98 6.40 11.60
CA LYS A 83 -25.23 7.33 10.49
C LYS A 83 -24.60 8.71 10.72
N GLU A 84 -24.52 9.13 11.97
CA GLU A 84 -23.96 10.41 12.43
C GLU A 84 -22.47 10.59 12.13
N LYS A 85 -21.71 9.49 11.96
CA LYS A 85 -20.29 9.54 11.60
C LYS A 85 -20.04 9.89 10.13
N TYR A 86 -21.09 9.97 9.31
CA TYR A 86 -20.97 10.09 7.86
C TYR A 86 -21.82 11.24 7.32
N ASN A 87 -21.25 11.98 6.36
CA ASN A 87 -21.99 13.02 5.62
C ASN A 87 -23.04 12.44 4.64
N GLY A 88 -23.15 11.13 4.53
CA GLY A 88 -24.09 10.45 3.65
C GLY A 88 -23.80 8.95 3.54
N ARG A 89 -24.71 8.23 2.88
CA ARG A 89 -24.57 6.77 2.67
C ARG A 89 -23.34 6.46 1.81
N PRO A 90 -22.44 5.56 2.26
CA PRO A 90 -21.32 5.07 1.44
C PRO A 90 -21.81 4.54 0.09
N LYS A 91 -21.08 4.90 -0.98
CA LYS A 91 -21.41 4.52 -2.35
C LYS A 91 -20.52 3.38 -2.82
N LEU A 92 -21.07 2.54 -3.70
CA LEU A 92 -20.34 1.44 -4.34
C LEU A 92 -19.11 1.98 -5.10
N PRO A 93 -18.01 1.21 -5.16
CA PRO A 93 -16.92 1.50 -6.08
C PRO A 93 -17.41 1.58 -7.52
N ASN A 94 -17.01 2.62 -8.23
CA ASN A 94 -17.42 2.83 -9.63
C ASN A 94 -16.24 2.64 -10.59
N TYR A 95 -16.57 2.23 -11.81
CA TYR A 95 -15.61 2.22 -12.90
C TYR A 95 -15.10 3.63 -13.21
N LYS A 96 -13.85 3.70 -13.66
CA LYS A 96 -13.34 4.93 -14.28
C LYS A 96 -14.02 5.13 -15.63
N LYS A 97 -14.02 6.38 -16.13
CA LYS A 97 -14.41 6.70 -17.52
C LYS A 97 -13.60 5.83 -18.49
N LYS A 98 -14.10 5.61 -19.72
CA LYS A 98 -13.43 4.78 -20.74
C LYS A 98 -11.97 5.16 -20.99
N ASN A 99 -11.67 6.46 -21.04
CA ASN A 99 -10.31 7.01 -21.17
C ASN A 99 -9.75 7.53 -19.83
N GLY A 100 -10.33 7.05 -18.73
CA GLY A 100 -9.92 7.39 -17.38
C GLY A 100 -8.60 6.73 -17.02
N LYS A 101 -7.88 7.35 -16.09
CA LYS A 101 -6.60 6.85 -15.60
C LYS A 101 -6.80 6.24 -14.22
N ASN A 102 -6.11 5.15 -13.95
CA ASN A 102 -6.02 4.54 -12.62
C ASN A 102 -4.58 4.64 -12.09
N ILE A 103 -4.40 4.38 -10.80
CA ILE A 103 -3.07 4.23 -10.22
C ILE A 103 -2.38 3.00 -10.81
N LEU A 104 -1.10 3.15 -11.17
CA LEU A 104 -0.23 2.05 -11.59
C LEU A 104 0.72 1.72 -10.44
N VAL A 105 0.83 0.44 -10.07
CA VAL A 105 1.69 0.01 -8.96
C VAL A 105 2.71 -1.00 -9.46
N PHE A 106 3.97 -0.59 -9.51
CA PHE A 106 5.11 -1.46 -9.72
C PHE A 106 5.60 -2.01 -8.39
N THR A 107 5.93 -3.29 -8.36
CA THR A 107 6.60 -3.91 -7.21
C THR A 107 8.11 -3.83 -7.36
N ASN A 108 8.86 -4.19 -6.32
CA ASN A 108 10.32 -4.39 -6.38
C ASN A 108 10.77 -5.50 -7.36
N GLN A 109 9.83 -6.30 -7.89
CA GLN A 109 10.12 -7.22 -8.99
C GLN A 109 10.21 -6.49 -10.34
N ASN A 110 9.39 -5.44 -10.52
CA ASN A 110 9.33 -4.65 -11.75
C ASN A 110 10.35 -3.51 -11.73
N CYS A 111 10.42 -2.77 -10.62
CA CYS A 111 11.39 -1.69 -10.43
C CYS A 111 12.56 -2.17 -9.56
N LYS A 112 13.79 -1.93 -10.01
CA LYS A 112 15.01 -2.35 -9.31
C LYS A 112 15.66 -1.16 -8.62
N GLN A 113 15.86 -1.29 -7.32
CA GLN A 113 16.65 -0.34 -6.54
C GLN A 113 18.14 -0.56 -6.85
N LYS A 114 18.80 0.50 -7.30
CA LYS A 114 20.24 0.70 -7.37
C LYS A 114 20.60 1.81 -6.38
N GLU A 115 21.88 1.97 -6.06
CA GLU A 115 22.33 2.90 -5.00
C GLU A 115 21.63 4.26 -5.01
N ARG A 116 21.75 5.02 -6.11
CA ARG A 116 21.16 6.37 -6.25
C ARG A 116 19.93 6.43 -7.17
N TYR A 117 19.47 5.28 -7.65
CA TYR A 117 18.44 5.22 -8.69
C TYR A 117 17.46 4.07 -8.49
N ILE A 118 16.21 4.28 -8.89
CA ILE A 118 15.25 3.19 -9.11
C ILE A 118 15.07 3.03 -10.61
N GLN A 119 15.47 1.89 -11.14
CA GLN A 119 15.32 1.55 -12.54
C GLN A 119 13.93 0.94 -12.78
N PHE A 120 13.19 1.51 -13.72
CA PHE A 120 11.87 1.06 -14.13
C PHE A 120 11.93 -0.14 -15.10
N PRO A 121 10.82 -0.86 -15.33
CA PRO A 121 10.77 -1.95 -16.30
C PRO A 121 10.95 -1.47 -17.75
N GLN A 122 11.12 -2.44 -18.67
CA GLN A 122 11.34 -2.18 -20.11
C GLN A 122 10.22 -1.36 -20.75
N CYS A 123 8.96 -1.52 -20.33
CA CYS A 123 7.83 -0.73 -20.84
C CYS A 123 7.94 0.78 -20.50
N PHE A 124 8.87 1.15 -19.62
CA PHE A 124 9.25 2.52 -19.29
C PHE A 124 10.66 2.86 -19.79
N ASN A 125 11.15 2.15 -20.82
CA ASN A 125 12.48 2.32 -21.41
C ASN A 125 13.62 2.29 -20.37
N LYS A 126 13.45 1.50 -19.30
CA LYS A 126 14.40 1.43 -18.19
C LYS A 126 14.72 2.78 -17.54
N TYR A 127 13.76 3.72 -17.54
CA TYR A 127 13.91 5.03 -16.89
C TYR A 127 14.51 4.90 -15.48
N GLU A 128 15.49 5.75 -15.18
CA GLU A 128 16.18 5.76 -13.88
C GLU A 128 15.72 6.98 -13.07
N LEU A 129 14.92 6.72 -12.04
CA LEU A 129 14.49 7.74 -11.10
C LEU A 129 15.56 7.95 -10.03
N LYS A 130 16.19 9.12 -10.00
CA LYS A 130 17.12 9.49 -8.92
C LYS A 130 16.40 9.52 -7.58
N THR A 131 17.00 8.93 -6.55
CA THR A 131 16.38 8.81 -5.23
C THR A 131 17.40 8.80 -4.10
N ASN A 132 16.97 9.22 -2.91
CA ASN A 132 17.76 9.21 -1.67
C ASN A 132 17.17 8.24 -0.61
N ILE A 133 16.41 7.23 -1.05
CA ILE A 133 15.79 6.30 -0.09
C ILE A 133 16.85 5.52 0.70
N ASN A 134 16.75 5.57 2.02
CA ASN A 134 17.56 4.77 2.93
C ASN A 134 16.72 3.61 3.50
N GLY A 135 16.42 2.64 2.66
CA GLY A 135 15.62 1.47 3.02
C GLY A 135 15.35 0.56 1.84
N LYS A 136 14.55 -0.49 2.06
CA LYS A 136 14.25 -1.51 1.05
C LYS A 136 13.03 -1.12 0.23
N LEU A 137 13.21 -0.90 -1.08
CA LEU A 137 12.11 -0.65 -2.01
C LEU A 137 11.04 -1.74 -1.91
N GLN A 138 9.79 -1.30 -1.73
CA GLN A 138 8.61 -2.16 -1.74
C GLN A 138 7.86 -2.01 -3.06
N GLN A 139 7.53 -0.76 -3.40
CA GLN A 139 6.70 -0.43 -4.56
C GLN A 139 7.03 0.95 -5.11
N VAL A 140 6.75 1.16 -6.39
CA VAL A 140 6.66 2.48 -7.02
C VAL A 140 5.24 2.65 -7.54
N ARG A 141 4.57 3.75 -7.16
CA ARG A 141 3.21 4.05 -7.60
C ARG A 141 3.21 5.25 -8.53
N ILE A 142 2.51 5.16 -9.65
CA ILE A 142 2.27 6.29 -10.57
C ILE A 142 0.82 6.71 -10.40
N LEU A 143 0.60 7.89 -9.84
CA LEU A 143 -0.71 8.44 -9.53
C LEU A 143 -1.06 9.50 -10.58
N PRO A 144 -2.14 9.31 -11.36
CA PRO A 144 -2.63 10.36 -12.24
C PRO A 144 -3.21 11.52 -11.41
N ARG A 145 -2.73 12.73 -11.66
CA ARG A 145 -3.28 14.00 -11.14
C ARG A 145 -3.72 14.88 -12.31
N ASN A 146 -4.32 16.03 -12.01
CA ASN A 146 -4.70 16.95 -13.07
C ASN A 146 -3.44 17.48 -13.79
N LYS A 147 -3.34 17.25 -15.10
CA LYS A 147 -2.22 17.65 -15.97
C LYS A 147 -0.83 17.06 -15.67
N HIS A 148 -0.67 16.21 -14.66
CA HIS A 148 0.62 15.60 -14.33
C HIS A 148 0.46 14.22 -13.67
N TYR A 149 1.58 13.53 -13.47
CA TYR A 149 1.65 12.29 -12.69
C TYR A 149 2.55 12.49 -11.49
N VAL A 150 2.17 11.87 -10.36
CA VAL A 150 3.01 11.80 -9.16
C VAL A 150 3.60 10.41 -9.07
N ILE A 151 4.92 10.32 -8.95
CA ILE A 151 5.63 9.07 -8.71
C ILE A 151 5.91 8.97 -7.21
N GLU A 152 5.31 8.00 -6.56
CA GLU A 152 5.53 7.71 -5.14
C GLU A 152 6.43 6.49 -4.99
N VAL A 153 7.48 6.62 -4.18
CA VAL A 153 8.38 5.51 -3.84
C VAL A 153 8.05 5.03 -2.44
N ILE A 154 7.54 3.80 -2.34
CA ILE A 154 7.28 3.15 -1.05
C ILE A 154 8.45 2.25 -0.71
N TYR A 155 9.07 2.49 0.45
CA TYR A 155 10.18 1.71 0.96
C TYR A 155 9.97 1.39 2.44
N LYS A 156 10.57 0.29 2.88
CA LYS A 156 10.56 -0.13 4.27
C LYS A 156 11.88 0.26 4.92
N ILE A 157 11.80 0.97 6.03
CA ILE A 157 12.94 1.21 6.92
C ILE A 157 12.91 0.20 8.06
N GLU A 158 14.07 -0.20 8.55
CA GLU A 158 14.15 -1.01 9.76
C GLU A 158 13.75 -0.14 10.94
N LYS A 159 12.77 -0.63 11.70
CA LYS A 159 12.33 0.05 12.91
C LYS A 159 13.38 -0.21 13.97
N LYS A 160 13.98 0.85 14.51
CA LYS A 160 14.80 0.73 15.71
C LYS A 160 13.95 0.14 16.83
N GLU A 161 14.50 -0.81 17.57
CA GLU A 161 13.83 -1.36 18.74
C GLU A 161 13.52 -0.24 19.73
N LYS A 162 12.36 -0.35 20.39
CA LYS A 162 12.06 0.56 21.48
C LYS A 162 13.05 0.27 22.60
N LEU A 163 13.69 1.32 23.10
CA LEU A 163 14.45 1.20 24.34
C LEU A 163 13.51 0.79 25.47
N ASN A 164 14.07 0.09 26.46
CA ASN A 164 13.36 -0.16 27.72
C ASN A 164 12.96 1.17 28.36
N ASP A 165 11.85 1.15 29.08
CA ASP A 165 11.42 2.30 29.87
C ASP A 165 12.53 2.67 30.86
N ASN A 166 12.90 3.95 30.86
CA ASN A 166 13.93 4.52 31.72
C ASN A 166 13.36 5.55 32.69
N GLY A 167 12.02 5.65 32.81
CA GLY A 167 11.33 6.61 33.67
C GLY A 167 11.43 8.05 33.19
N LYS A 168 11.96 8.32 31.99
CA LYS A 168 12.10 9.65 31.41
C LYS A 168 11.01 9.84 30.35
N TYR A 169 10.07 10.71 30.66
CA TYR A 169 8.90 10.97 29.83
C TYR A 169 8.96 12.37 29.24
N ILE A 170 8.50 12.48 28.01
CA ILE A 170 8.24 13.75 27.33
C ILE A 170 6.75 13.83 27.07
N SER A 171 6.16 14.97 27.40
CA SER A 171 4.79 15.32 27.00
C SER A 171 4.87 16.40 25.93
N ILE A 172 4.11 16.21 24.85
CA ILE A 172 4.03 17.13 23.73
C ILE A 172 2.59 17.61 23.64
N ASP A 173 2.39 18.92 23.82
CA ASP A 173 1.12 19.58 23.56
C ASP A 173 1.21 20.33 22.23
N VAL A 174 0.37 19.96 21.26
CA VAL A 174 0.41 20.51 19.89
C VAL A 174 -0.64 21.61 19.76
N GLY A 175 -0.24 22.79 19.29
CA GLY A 175 -1.11 23.97 19.19
C GLY A 175 -0.95 24.74 17.88
N LEU A 176 -1.69 25.84 17.73
CA LEU A 176 -1.63 26.70 16.53
C LEU A 176 -0.53 27.76 16.62
N ASP A 177 -0.52 28.57 17.68
CA ASP A 177 0.47 29.64 17.84
C ASP A 177 1.80 29.09 18.36
N ASN A 178 1.73 28.12 19.27
CA ASN A 178 2.83 27.27 19.70
C ASN A 178 2.60 25.91 19.05
N PHE A 179 3.28 25.63 17.94
CA PHE A 179 3.10 24.40 17.18
C PHE A 179 3.28 23.17 18.07
N ALA A 180 4.30 23.19 18.93
CA ALA A 180 4.49 22.17 19.93
C ALA A 180 5.14 22.77 21.18
N THR A 181 4.52 22.51 22.34
CA THR A 181 5.12 22.74 23.66
C THR A 181 5.60 21.39 24.18
N VAL A 182 6.90 21.30 24.44
CA VAL A 182 7.56 20.06 24.83
C VAL A 182 8.08 20.20 26.26
N VAL A 183 7.55 19.38 27.16
CA VAL A 183 7.94 19.32 28.58
C VAL A 183 8.40 17.91 28.94
N ASN A 184 9.11 17.79 30.06
CA ASN A 184 9.67 16.52 30.52
C ASN A 184 9.61 16.43 32.05
N ASN A 185 9.67 15.21 32.59
CA ASN A 185 9.65 14.95 34.03
C ASN A 185 11.04 14.96 34.69
N ILE A 186 12.11 15.27 33.94
CA ILE A 186 13.50 15.23 34.41
C ILE A 186 14.11 16.64 34.63
N GLY A 187 13.28 17.69 34.59
CA GLY A 187 13.70 19.06 34.87
C GLY A 187 14.52 19.72 33.76
N LEU A 188 14.62 19.14 32.56
CA LEU A 188 15.25 19.83 31.43
C LEU A 188 14.37 21.00 30.97
N LYS A 189 15.03 22.06 30.47
CA LYS A 189 14.35 23.27 30.00
C LYS A 189 13.29 22.92 28.93
N PRO A 190 12.02 23.32 29.12
CA PRO A 190 10.98 23.16 28.11
C PRO A 190 11.32 23.84 26.79
N ILE A 191 10.82 23.27 25.69
CA ILE A 191 11.00 23.80 24.34
C ILE A 191 9.63 24.18 23.77
N ILE A 192 9.54 25.36 23.15
CA ILE A 192 8.38 25.80 22.39
C ILE A 192 8.78 25.93 20.93
N ILE A 193 8.06 25.24 20.04
CA ILE A 193 8.20 25.38 18.60
C ILE A 193 7.17 26.40 18.12
N ASN A 194 7.63 27.48 17.50
CA ASN A 194 6.77 28.55 16.99
C ASN A 194 5.89 28.04 15.84
N GLY A 195 4.57 28.20 15.97
CA GLY A 195 3.57 27.85 14.94
C GLY A 195 3.05 29.04 14.14
N LYS A 196 3.37 30.28 14.53
CA LYS A 196 2.86 31.49 13.86
C LYS A 196 3.21 31.57 12.38
N GLY A 197 4.37 31.06 11.97
CA GLY A 197 4.76 30.99 10.55
C GLY A 197 3.91 30.02 9.72
N LEU A 198 3.49 28.89 10.31
CA LEU A 198 2.54 27.97 9.68
C LEU A 198 1.14 28.61 9.58
N LYS A 199 0.73 29.33 10.62
CA LYS A 199 -0.54 30.06 10.66
C LYS A 199 -0.63 31.15 9.59
N SER A 200 0.47 31.83 9.25
CA SER A 200 0.48 32.89 8.23
C SER A 200 0.46 32.41 6.78
N ILE A 201 0.66 31.11 6.53
CA ILE A 201 0.65 30.52 5.18
C ILE A 201 -0.74 29.99 4.80
N ASN A 202 -1.60 29.71 5.78
CA ASN A 202 -3.02 29.36 5.59
C ASN A 202 -3.90 30.60 5.47
#